data_AF-A0AAW5ELV1-F1
#
_entry.id   AF-A0AAW5ELV1-F1
#
_cell.length_a   1.000
_cell.length_b   1.000
_cell.length_c   1.000
_cell.angle_alpha   90.00
_cell.angle_beta   90.00
_cell.angle_gamma   90.00
#
_symmetry.space_group_name_H-M   'P 1'
#
loop_
_entity.id
_entity.type
_entity.pdbx_description
1 polymer ?
#
loop_
_entity_poly.entity_id
_entity_poly.type
_entity_poly.pdbx_seq_one_letter_code
_entity_poly.pdbx_strand_id
1 'polypeptide(L)'
;MKLRSTTPVSASLVSRASLVAMSALLAGSGIFGLASHVLARDYNAEIQAKQQEADNYNSEASRLGEMADSLQAELDKINGQISAIQTQISDSQKKINSLNDQIKKNEELIKHNRKAMGRILADLYVDDQISPLEMLASSKNISDYIDKQEQRNSLKTSLNDKIKEIKSLQKKLEENKKSVENTLRDQELQRNAMAAKQSEKAKLITDTKNDQNNYAALAQKRNSEVAKLREEQAAANRRALGGSNVSIPGGVPGGGGYPGAWASAPLDAYVDPWGLYTRECVSYVAWKIHSTGRYVPHFGGAGNANQWPSTAARYGISSGSTPKAGAAAVMNIGYYGHVMYVESVNGDGTITVSDYNFAWDGLYRHYTRSASGLTYVYF
;
A
#
# COMPACT_ATOMS: atom_id res chain seq x y z
N MET A 1 15.72 59.06 -5.16
CA MET A 1 15.73 59.19 -3.68
C MET A 1 14.61 58.31 -3.13
N LYS A 2 14.77 57.31 -2.27
CA LYS A 2 15.89 56.77 -1.50
C LYS A 2 15.73 55.24 -1.45
N LEU A 3 16.86 54.54 -1.52
CA LEU A 3 17.04 53.13 -1.19
C LEU A 3 16.86 52.87 0.31
N ARG A 4 16.43 51.65 0.66
CA ARG A 4 16.74 50.79 1.83
C ARG A 4 15.75 49.61 1.74
N SER A 5 16.07 48.37 1.38
CA SER A 5 17.09 47.42 1.88
C SER A 5 17.16 47.34 3.39
N THR A 6 16.51 46.30 3.95
CA THR A 6 16.95 45.56 5.15
C THR A 6 16.31 44.17 5.15
N THR A 7 17.06 43.19 4.67
CA THR A 7 16.98 41.81 5.15
C THR A 7 17.32 41.78 6.64
N PRO A 8 16.78 40.84 7.41
CA PRO A 8 17.63 40.06 8.29
C PRO A 8 17.60 38.60 7.86
N VAL A 9 18.81 38.11 7.56
CA VAL A 9 19.11 36.69 7.43
C VAL A 9 18.81 36.04 8.78
N SER A 10 17.80 35.18 8.83
CA SER A 10 17.69 34.18 9.89
C SER A 10 17.94 32.82 9.27
N ALA A 11 19.16 32.33 9.47
CA ALA A 11 19.51 30.96 9.22
C ALA A 11 18.76 30.10 10.25
N SER A 12 17.73 29.38 9.80
CA SER A 12 17.23 28.22 10.54
C SER A 12 17.20 27.01 9.59
N LEU A 13 18.14 26.11 9.87
CA LEU A 13 18.31 24.78 9.29
C LEU A 13 17.24 23.85 9.88
N VAL A 14 15.97 23.97 9.47
CA VAL A 14 14.89 22.98 9.75
C VAL A 14 13.84 23.20 8.65
N SER A 15 13.50 22.27 7.75
CA SER A 15 13.04 20.91 7.99
C SER A 15 13.40 20.05 6.78
N ARG A 16 14.32 19.11 6.97
CA ARG A 16 14.43 17.94 6.08
C ARG A 16 13.05 17.28 6.04
N ALA A 17 12.60 16.95 4.84
CA ALA A 17 11.45 16.09 4.61
C ALA A 17 11.58 14.86 5.51
N SER A 18 10.73 14.82 6.52
CA SER A 18 10.56 13.67 7.40
C SER A 18 9.58 12.72 6.70
N LEU A 19 9.82 11.41 6.88
CA LEU A 19 9.00 10.27 6.43
C LEU A 19 9.25 9.91 4.96
N VAL A 20 9.96 8.85 4.59
CA VAL A 20 10.02 7.50 5.15
C VAL A 20 11.45 6.98 5.08
N ALA A 21 12.11 6.88 6.24
CA ALA A 21 13.31 6.08 6.40
C ALA A 21 13.05 5.20 7.63
N MET A 22 12.29 4.12 7.45
CA MET A 22 12.24 3.06 8.45
C MET A 22 13.38 2.10 8.18
N SER A 23 14.45 2.38 8.90
CA SER A 23 15.55 1.51 9.28
C SER A 23 15.19 0.02 9.21
N ALA A 24 15.72 -0.67 8.19
CA ALA A 24 15.94 -2.10 8.26
C ALA A 24 17.09 -2.37 9.25
N LEU A 25 16.78 -2.46 10.53
CA LEU A 25 17.72 -2.86 11.56
C LEU A 25 17.00 -3.64 12.67
N LEU A 26 17.56 -4.83 12.93
CA LEU A 26 17.43 -5.69 14.12
C LEU A 26 16.36 -6.80 14.10
N ALA A 27 16.82 -8.00 13.71
CA ALA A 27 16.75 -9.19 14.56
C ALA A 27 17.82 -10.21 14.11
N GLY A 28 19.09 -9.87 14.35
CA GLY A 28 20.23 -10.75 14.12
C GLY A 28 21.21 -10.59 15.26
N SER A 29 20.91 -11.16 16.43
CA SER A 29 21.85 -11.23 17.55
C SER A 29 21.48 -12.40 18.46
N GLY A 30 22.36 -13.38 18.56
CA GLY A 30 22.22 -14.47 19.54
C GLY A 30 22.83 -15.80 19.13
N ILE A 31 24.10 -15.85 18.72
CA ILE A 31 24.88 -17.09 18.85
C ILE A 31 25.26 -17.21 20.33
N PHE A 32 24.46 -17.95 21.09
CA PHE A 32 24.91 -18.53 22.36
C PHE A 32 25.34 -19.96 22.06
N GLY A 33 26.65 -20.20 22.02
CA GLY A 33 27.20 -21.53 22.22
C GLY A 33 27.37 -21.76 23.71
N LEU A 34 26.72 -22.80 24.27
CA LEU A 34 27.11 -23.51 25.49
C LEU A 34 26.31 -24.83 25.60
N ALA A 35 27.05 -25.94 25.78
CA ALA A 35 26.63 -27.29 26.18
C ALA A 35 25.66 -28.08 25.26
N SER A 36 26.18 -29.12 24.62
CA SER A 36 25.43 -30.17 23.92
C SER A 36 24.68 -31.07 24.90
N HIS A 37 23.57 -30.58 25.44
CA HIS A 37 22.43 -31.44 25.75
C HIS A 37 21.62 -31.54 24.46
N VAL A 38 21.48 -32.74 23.89
CA VAL A 38 20.54 -33.00 22.80
C VAL A 38 19.13 -32.88 23.39
N LEU A 39 18.65 -31.65 23.53
CA LEU A 39 17.26 -31.36 23.83
C LEU A 39 16.44 -31.77 22.61
N ALA A 40 15.32 -32.45 22.82
CA ALA A 40 14.37 -32.76 21.75
C ALA A 40 13.94 -31.43 21.09
N ARG A 41 14.16 -31.30 19.77
CA ARG A 41 13.77 -30.11 19.01
C ARG A 41 12.27 -29.87 19.20
N ASP A 42 11.91 -28.70 19.71
CA ASP A 42 10.52 -28.28 19.86
C ASP A 42 10.03 -27.65 18.56
N TYR A 43 9.55 -28.51 17.66
CA TYR A 43 9.01 -28.09 16.37
C TYR A 43 7.79 -27.15 16.52
N ASN A 44 7.01 -27.22 17.60
CA ASN A 44 5.84 -26.36 17.79
C ASN A 44 6.26 -24.92 18.09
N ALA A 45 7.15 -24.73 19.05
CA ALA A 45 7.67 -23.40 19.36
C ALA A 45 8.34 -22.76 18.13
N GLU A 46 9.08 -23.55 17.35
CA GLU A 46 9.73 -23.08 16.12
C GLU A 46 8.71 -22.73 15.02
N ILE A 47 7.66 -23.55 14.83
CA ILE A 47 6.57 -23.28 13.89
C ILE A 47 5.80 -22.02 14.29
N GLN A 48 5.42 -21.89 15.57
CA GLN A 48 4.66 -20.74 16.07
C GLN A 48 5.46 -19.44 15.92
N ALA A 49 6.75 -19.44 16.27
CA ALA A 49 7.61 -18.29 16.09
C ALA A 49 7.71 -17.86 14.62
N LYS A 50 7.92 -18.82 13.70
CA LYS A 50 8.00 -18.53 12.27
C LYS A 50 6.66 -18.09 11.67
N GLN A 51 5.55 -18.63 12.16
CA GLN A 51 4.21 -18.20 11.76
C GLN A 51 3.96 -16.75 12.19
N GLN A 52 4.30 -16.41 13.44
CA GLN A 52 4.20 -15.03 13.93
C GLN A 52 5.09 -14.07 13.13
N GLU A 53 6.31 -14.47 12.77
CA GLU A 53 7.17 -13.68 11.86
C GLU A 53 6.50 -13.46 10.50
N ALA A 54 5.90 -14.50 9.90
CA ALA A 54 5.20 -14.41 8.64
C ALA A 54 3.99 -13.45 8.72
N ASP A 55 3.21 -13.51 9.80
CA ASP A 55 2.04 -12.67 10.03
C ASP A 55 2.45 -11.19 10.22
N ASN A 56 3.57 -10.95 10.92
CA ASN A 56 4.15 -9.61 11.07
C ASN A 56 4.59 -9.04 9.71
N TYR A 57 5.28 -9.84 8.89
CA TYR A 57 5.70 -9.41 7.55
C TYR A 57 4.51 -9.16 6.62
N ASN A 58 3.46 -9.99 6.68
CA ASN A 58 2.23 -9.76 5.93
C ASN A 58 1.54 -8.46 6.35
N SER A 59 1.46 -8.19 7.66
CA SER A 59 0.88 -6.95 8.19
C SER A 59 1.65 -5.71 7.70
N GLU A 60 2.98 -5.77 7.70
CA GLU A 60 3.82 -4.68 7.21
C GLU A 60 3.68 -4.49 5.70
N ALA A 61 3.60 -5.58 4.92
CA ALA A 61 3.32 -5.51 3.48
C ALA A 61 1.95 -4.86 3.19
N SER A 62 0.92 -5.20 3.95
CA SER A 62 -0.40 -4.56 3.85
C SER A 62 -0.33 -3.06 4.15
N ARG A 63 0.35 -2.67 5.24
CA ARG A 63 0.55 -1.26 5.61
C ARG A 63 1.27 -0.46 4.52
N LEU A 64 2.30 -1.05 3.91
CA LEU A 64 3.02 -0.42 2.79
C LEU A 64 2.16 -0.32 1.53
N GLY A 65 1.29 -1.31 1.27
CA GLY A 65 0.28 -1.24 0.22
C GLY A 65 -0.66 -0.05 0.39
N GLU A 66 -1.24 0.12 1.58
CA GLU A 66 -2.11 1.26 1.90
C GLU A 66 -1.37 2.60 1.76
N MET A 67 -0.11 2.66 2.18
CA MET A 67 0.73 3.84 2.00
C MET A 67 0.95 4.16 0.52
N ALA A 68 1.24 3.16 -0.31
CA ALA A 68 1.41 3.34 -1.75
C ALA A 68 0.14 3.87 -2.42
N ASP A 69 -1.04 3.39 -2.00
CA ASP A 69 -2.34 3.87 -2.50
C ASP A 69 -2.62 5.32 -2.09
N SER A 70 -2.31 5.69 -0.83
CA SER A 70 -2.41 7.08 -0.38
C SER A 70 -1.48 8.00 -1.17
N LEU A 71 -0.23 7.57 -1.40
CA LEU A 71 0.74 8.33 -2.19
C LEU A 71 0.27 8.49 -3.65
N GLN A 72 -0.37 7.47 -4.22
CA GLN A 72 -0.96 7.51 -5.56
C GLN A 72 -2.10 8.52 -5.64
N ALA A 73 -3.01 8.54 -4.68
CA ALA A 73 -4.10 9.52 -4.64
C ALA A 73 -3.59 10.98 -4.57
N GLU A 74 -2.52 11.20 -3.78
CA GLU A 74 -1.86 12.50 -3.74
C GLU A 74 -1.13 12.86 -5.04
N LEU A 75 -0.51 11.89 -5.72
CA LEU A 75 0.09 12.08 -7.04
C LEU A 75 -0.98 12.48 -8.09
N ASP A 76 -2.15 11.84 -8.04
CA ASP A 76 -3.27 12.15 -8.94
C ASP A 76 -3.79 13.59 -8.72
N LYS A 77 -3.83 14.05 -7.45
CA LYS A 77 -4.14 15.44 -7.12
C LYS A 77 -3.11 16.42 -7.71
N ILE A 78 -1.82 16.11 -7.60
CA ILE A 78 -0.75 16.92 -8.21
C ILE A 78 -0.90 16.96 -9.74
N ASN A 79 -1.18 15.82 -10.37
CA ASN A 79 -1.43 15.75 -11.81
C ASN A 79 -2.61 16.63 -12.23
N GLY A 80 -3.71 16.59 -11.48
CA GLY A 80 -4.86 17.47 -11.71
C GLY A 80 -4.51 18.97 -11.59
N GLN A 81 -3.69 19.34 -10.60
CA GLN A 81 -3.20 20.71 -10.44
C GLN A 81 -2.29 21.14 -11.60
N ILE A 82 -1.41 20.26 -12.07
CA ILE A 82 -0.55 20.52 -13.24
C ILE A 82 -1.41 20.75 -14.48
N SER A 83 -2.43 19.91 -14.72
CA SER A 83 -3.34 20.09 -15.85
C SER A 83 -4.11 21.41 -15.78
N ALA A 84 -4.59 21.81 -14.59
CA ALA A 84 -5.25 23.09 -14.40
C ALA A 84 -4.33 24.28 -14.72
N ILE A 85 -3.07 24.24 -14.24
CA ILE A 85 -2.08 25.29 -14.53
C ILE A 85 -1.75 25.31 -16.04
N GLN A 86 -1.67 24.16 -16.71
CA GLN A 86 -1.46 24.09 -18.16
C GLN A 86 -2.59 24.77 -18.96
N THR A 87 -3.84 24.59 -18.54
CA THR A 87 -4.98 25.32 -19.12
C THR A 87 -4.84 26.83 -18.91
N GLN A 88 -4.49 27.26 -17.69
CA GLN A 88 -4.29 28.68 -17.39
C GLN A 88 -3.15 29.30 -18.21
N ILE A 89 -2.05 28.58 -18.42
CA ILE A 89 -0.93 28.99 -19.28
C ILE A 89 -1.44 29.20 -20.73
N SER A 90 -2.22 28.25 -21.25
CA SER A 90 -2.81 28.36 -22.59
C SER A 90 -3.70 29.61 -22.74
N ASP A 91 -4.51 29.89 -21.72
CA ASP A 91 -5.41 31.05 -21.73
C ASP A 91 -4.64 32.37 -21.59
N SER A 92 -3.61 32.43 -20.73
CA SER A 92 -2.69 33.57 -20.64
C SER A 92 -2.02 33.85 -21.99
N GLN A 93 -1.55 32.80 -22.69
CA GLN A 93 -0.92 32.94 -24.01
C GLN A 93 -1.91 33.48 -25.07
N LYS A 94 -3.14 32.98 -25.09
CA LYS A 94 -4.20 33.50 -25.98
C LYS A 94 -4.49 34.98 -25.69
N LYS A 95 -4.54 35.37 -24.41
CA LYS A 95 -4.78 36.74 -24.00
C LYS A 95 -3.65 37.67 -24.42
N ILE A 96 -2.39 37.24 -24.29
CA ILE A 96 -1.22 37.98 -24.80
C ILE A 96 -1.34 38.17 -26.32
N ASN A 97 -1.69 37.13 -27.07
CA ASN A 97 -1.87 37.22 -28.53
C ASN A 97 -2.98 38.23 -28.89
N SER A 98 -4.13 38.16 -28.21
CA SER A 98 -5.23 39.11 -28.44
C SER A 98 -4.84 40.56 -28.11
N LEU A 99 -4.08 40.78 -27.02
CA LEU A 99 -3.59 42.11 -26.66
C LEU A 99 -2.61 42.65 -27.71
N ASN A 100 -1.69 41.81 -28.21
CA ASN A 100 -0.78 42.17 -29.30
C ASN A 100 -1.54 42.61 -30.57
N ASP A 101 -2.61 41.89 -30.94
CA ASP A 101 -3.44 42.25 -32.09
C ASP A 101 -4.16 43.60 -31.90
N GLN A 102 -4.67 43.86 -30.69
CA GLN A 102 -5.33 45.13 -30.36
C GLN A 102 -4.34 46.30 -30.37
N ILE A 103 -3.13 46.10 -29.82
CA ILE A 103 -2.05 47.09 -29.86
C ILE A 103 -1.72 47.44 -31.31
N LYS A 104 -1.51 46.43 -32.17
CA LYS A 104 -1.21 46.62 -33.59
C LYS A 104 -2.33 47.36 -34.33
N LYS A 105 -3.60 47.06 -34.05
CA LYS A 105 -4.75 47.79 -34.61
C LYS A 105 -4.75 49.26 -34.18
N ASN A 106 -4.46 49.55 -32.92
CA ASN A 106 -4.38 50.92 -32.40
C ASN A 106 -3.22 51.70 -33.04
N GLU A 107 -2.07 51.07 -33.26
CA GLU A 107 -0.93 51.67 -33.96
C GLU A 107 -1.29 52.09 -35.40
N GLU A 108 -1.97 51.21 -36.14
CA GLU A 108 -2.43 51.51 -37.50
C GLU A 108 -3.51 52.61 -37.52
N LEU A 109 -4.44 52.63 -36.56
CA LEU A 109 -5.42 53.71 -36.43
C LEU A 109 -4.75 55.07 -36.14
N ILE A 110 -3.76 55.10 -35.26
CA ILE A 110 -2.97 56.31 -34.99
C ILE A 110 -2.27 56.79 -36.27
N LYS A 111 -1.65 55.87 -37.03
CA LYS A 111 -0.97 56.18 -38.29
C LYS A 111 -1.95 56.73 -39.34
N HIS A 112 -3.12 56.12 -39.49
CA HIS A 112 -4.16 56.59 -40.41
C HIS A 112 -4.66 57.98 -40.03
N ASN A 113 -5.00 58.21 -38.75
CA ASN A 113 -5.48 59.51 -38.28
C ASN A 113 -4.41 60.61 -38.42
N ARG A 114 -3.13 60.29 -38.18
CA ARG A 114 -2.01 61.21 -38.43
C ARG A 114 -1.87 61.56 -39.91
N LYS A 115 -2.03 60.58 -40.81
CA LYS A 115 -1.98 60.81 -42.27
C LYS A 115 -3.14 61.70 -42.74
N ALA A 116 -4.36 61.44 -42.23
CA ALA A 116 -5.53 62.28 -42.52
C ALA A 116 -5.32 63.72 -42.03
N MET A 117 -4.82 63.88 -40.80
CA MET A 117 -4.48 65.21 -40.26
C MET A 117 -3.38 65.90 -41.08
N GLY A 118 -2.37 65.15 -41.54
CA GLY A 118 -1.33 65.68 -42.43
C GLY A 118 -1.86 66.18 -43.77
N ARG A 119 -2.86 65.50 -44.35
CA ARG A 119 -3.55 65.97 -45.58
C ARG A 119 -4.33 67.25 -45.32
N ILE A 120 -5.11 67.31 -44.25
CA ILE A 120 -5.85 68.53 -43.87
C ILE A 120 -4.88 69.71 -43.67
N LEU A 121 -3.73 69.49 -43.03
CA LEU A 121 -2.70 70.52 -42.85
C LEU A 121 -2.02 70.91 -44.17
N ALA A 122 -1.77 69.96 -45.06
CA ALA A 122 -1.19 70.25 -46.38
C ALA A 122 -2.17 71.03 -47.26
N ASP A 123 -3.46 70.67 -47.26
CA ASP A 123 -4.51 71.42 -47.97
C ASP A 123 -4.63 72.85 -47.41
N LEU A 124 -4.58 73.01 -46.08
CA LEU A 124 -4.53 74.33 -45.45
C LEU A 124 -3.27 75.13 -45.85
N TYR A 125 -2.11 74.48 -46.02
CA TYR A 125 -0.86 75.15 -46.39
C TYR A 125 -0.79 75.53 -47.88
N VAL A 126 -1.30 74.67 -48.77
CA VAL A 126 -1.44 74.98 -50.20
C VAL A 126 -2.46 76.09 -50.42
N ASP A 127 -3.56 76.08 -49.65
CA ASP A 127 -4.54 77.16 -49.65
C ASP A 127 -4.01 78.46 -49.02
N ASP A 128 -2.94 78.44 -48.22
CA ASP A 128 -2.29 79.66 -47.67
C ASP A 128 -1.52 80.45 -48.75
N GLN A 129 -1.34 79.87 -49.95
CA GLN A 129 -0.91 80.59 -51.16
C GLN A 129 -2.08 81.28 -51.89
N ILE A 130 -3.32 81.04 -51.46
CA ILE A 130 -4.55 81.68 -51.95
C ILE A 130 -5.00 82.63 -50.85
N SER A 131 -5.08 83.94 -51.13
CA SER A 131 -5.44 84.91 -50.09
C SER A 131 -6.85 84.63 -49.52
N PRO A 132 -7.14 85.00 -48.26
CA PRO A 132 -8.50 84.92 -47.70
C PRO A 132 -9.56 85.58 -48.60
N LEU A 133 -9.15 86.58 -49.40
CA LEU A 133 -9.99 87.25 -50.40
C LEU A 133 -10.30 86.36 -51.61
N GLU A 134 -9.33 85.62 -52.14
CA GLU A 134 -9.50 84.67 -53.25
C GLU A 134 -10.24 83.39 -52.82
N MET A 135 -10.05 82.98 -51.57
CA MET A 135 -10.77 81.87 -50.98
C MET A 135 -12.24 82.23 -50.69
N LEU A 136 -12.52 83.50 -50.38
CA LEU A 136 -13.88 84.05 -50.34
C LEU A 136 -14.49 84.15 -51.74
N ALA A 137 -13.73 84.57 -52.75
CA ALA A 137 -14.18 84.70 -54.13
C ALA A 137 -14.49 83.36 -54.81
N SER A 138 -13.80 82.28 -54.42
CA SER A 138 -14.07 80.91 -54.88
C SER A 138 -15.19 80.20 -54.09
N SER A 139 -15.61 80.76 -52.95
CA SER A 139 -16.75 80.27 -52.17
C SER A 139 -18.08 80.78 -52.76
N LYS A 140 -19.17 80.01 -52.59
CA LYS A 140 -20.48 80.41 -53.14
C LYS A 140 -21.07 81.62 -52.42
N ASN A 141 -20.65 81.88 -51.17
CA ASN A 141 -20.99 83.02 -50.32
C ASN A 141 -20.16 82.99 -49.02
N ILE A 142 -20.24 84.06 -48.21
CA ILE A 142 -19.51 84.21 -46.94
C ILE A 142 -19.81 83.07 -45.95
N SER A 143 -21.05 82.57 -45.91
CA SER A 143 -21.44 81.43 -45.07
C SER A 143 -20.72 80.15 -45.49
N ASP A 144 -20.65 79.84 -46.79
CA ASP A 144 -19.96 78.66 -47.33
C ASP A 144 -18.45 78.67 -47.01
N TYR A 145 -17.82 79.85 -46.98
CA TYR A 145 -16.43 80.00 -46.53
C TYR A 145 -16.26 79.70 -45.03
N ILE A 146 -17.13 80.29 -44.18
CA ILE A 146 -17.09 80.10 -42.72
C ILE A 146 -17.36 78.64 -42.36
N ASP A 147 -18.35 78.02 -43.02
CA ASP A 147 -18.72 76.62 -42.81
C ASP A 147 -17.57 75.67 -43.16
N LYS A 148 -16.85 75.93 -44.26
CA LYS A 148 -15.67 75.13 -44.66
C LYS A 148 -14.51 75.27 -43.66
N GLN A 149 -14.25 76.47 -43.16
CA GLN A 149 -13.21 76.69 -42.16
C GLN A 149 -13.56 76.03 -40.83
N GLU A 150 -14.80 76.17 -40.38
CA GLU A 150 -15.28 75.54 -39.14
C GLU A 150 -15.26 74.01 -39.24
N GLN A 151 -15.68 73.43 -40.37
CA GLN A 151 -15.57 71.99 -40.60
C GLN A 151 -14.12 71.51 -40.53
N ARG A 152 -13.17 72.22 -41.15
CA ARG A 152 -11.74 71.86 -41.12
C ARG A 152 -11.17 71.91 -39.70
N ASN A 153 -11.47 72.95 -38.94
CA ASN A 153 -11.03 73.09 -37.54
C ASN A 153 -11.66 72.03 -36.63
N SER A 154 -12.95 71.74 -36.81
CA SER A 154 -13.66 70.70 -36.08
C SER A 154 -13.09 69.30 -36.39
N LEU A 155 -12.82 68.99 -37.66
CA LEU A 155 -12.16 67.74 -38.09
C LEU A 155 -10.76 67.60 -37.49
N LYS A 156 -9.93 68.65 -37.53
CA LYS A 156 -8.59 68.66 -36.93
C LYS A 156 -8.64 68.38 -35.42
N THR A 157 -9.56 69.04 -34.72
CA THR A 157 -9.74 68.85 -33.26
C THR A 157 -10.21 67.43 -32.96
N SER A 158 -11.23 66.93 -33.66
CA SER A 158 -11.75 65.57 -33.52
C SER A 158 -10.69 64.50 -33.79
N LEU A 159 -9.88 64.65 -34.84
CA LEU A 159 -8.78 63.73 -35.13
C LEU A 159 -7.70 63.75 -34.05
N ASN A 160 -7.34 64.94 -33.54
CA ASN A 160 -6.39 65.07 -32.43
C ASN A 160 -6.90 64.39 -31.15
N ASP A 161 -8.17 64.60 -30.80
CA ASP A 161 -8.76 64.01 -29.60
C ASP A 161 -8.90 62.49 -29.73
N LYS A 162 -9.30 61.98 -30.90
CA LYS A 162 -9.25 60.54 -31.20
C LYS A 162 -7.84 59.96 -31.07
N ILE A 163 -6.80 60.65 -31.54
CA ILE A 163 -5.41 60.20 -31.37
C ILE A 163 -5.03 60.14 -29.88
N LYS A 164 -5.40 61.15 -29.07
CA LYS A 164 -5.15 61.14 -27.63
C LYS A 164 -5.84 59.96 -26.94
N GLU A 165 -7.11 59.71 -27.28
CA GLU A 165 -7.89 58.60 -26.75
C GLU A 165 -7.24 57.25 -27.09
N ILE A 166 -6.92 57.01 -28.38
CA ILE A 166 -6.29 55.76 -28.82
C ILE A 166 -4.93 55.56 -28.15
N LYS A 167 -4.13 56.61 -27.97
CA LYS A 167 -2.86 56.54 -27.22
C LYS A 167 -3.05 56.14 -25.77
N SER A 168 -4.09 56.66 -25.10
CA SER A 168 -4.43 56.29 -23.73
C SER A 168 -4.85 54.82 -23.64
N LEU A 169 -5.67 54.35 -24.60
CA LEU A 169 -6.03 52.93 -24.72
C LEU A 169 -4.81 52.05 -25.00
N GLN A 170 -3.91 52.46 -25.89
CA GLN A 170 -2.67 51.73 -26.19
C GLN A 170 -1.81 51.56 -24.93
N LYS A 171 -1.65 52.62 -24.13
CA LYS A 171 -0.92 52.52 -22.86
C LYS A 171 -1.55 51.49 -21.90
N LYS A 172 -2.88 51.50 -21.76
CA LYS A 172 -3.60 50.51 -20.93
C LYS A 172 -3.43 49.08 -21.45
N LEU A 173 -3.44 48.88 -22.78
CA LEU A 173 -3.22 47.56 -23.39
C LEU A 173 -1.81 47.03 -23.12
N GLU A 174 -0.78 47.89 -23.21
CA GLU A 174 0.61 47.52 -22.89
C GLU A 174 0.79 47.19 -21.40
N GLU A 175 0.17 47.97 -20.52
CA GLU A 175 0.17 47.67 -19.06
C GLU A 175 -0.51 46.32 -18.77
N ASN A 176 -1.68 46.07 -19.38
CA ASN A 176 -2.38 44.80 -19.26
C ASN A 176 -1.56 43.62 -19.81
N LYS A 177 -0.90 43.81 -20.97
CA LYS A 177 -0.03 42.79 -21.56
C LYS A 177 1.09 42.42 -20.61
N LYS A 178 1.79 43.41 -20.06
CA LYS A 178 2.88 43.19 -19.09
C LYS A 178 2.39 42.45 -17.83
N SER A 179 1.18 42.77 -17.36
CA SER A 179 0.57 42.06 -16.22
C SER A 179 0.30 40.58 -16.54
N VAL A 180 -0.23 40.27 -17.73
CA VAL A 180 -0.48 38.89 -18.16
C VAL A 180 0.84 38.14 -18.41
N GLU A 181 1.87 38.77 -18.97
CA GLU A 181 3.20 38.16 -19.15
C GLU A 181 3.87 37.81 -17.81
N ASN A 182 3.70 38.64 -16.78
CA ASN A 182 4.16 38.31 -15.44
C ASN A 182 3.39 37.12 -14.86
N THR A 183 2.06 37.09 -15.04
CA THR A 183 1.21 35.97 -14.61
C THR A 183 1.62 34.66 -15.29
N LEU A 184 1.90 34.71 -16.60
CA LEU A 184 2.38 33.56 -17.36
C LEU A 184 3.70 33.01 -16.79
N ARG A 185 4.65 33.89 -16.48
CA ARG A 185 5.93 33.49 -15.87
C ARG A 185 5.74 32.82 -14.52
N ASP A 186 4.86 33.36 -13.68
CA ASP A 186 4.55 32.78 -12.37
C ASP A 186 3.88 31.41 -12.51
N GLN A 187 2.97 31.25 -13.48
CA GLN A 187 2.32 29.97 -13.81
C GLN A 187 3.34 28.93 -14.29
N GLU A 188 4.29 29.31 -15.14
CA GLU A 188 5.36 28.43 -15.61
C GLU A 188 6.27 27.96 -14.46
N LEU A 189 6.65 28.88 -13.56
CA LEU A 189 7.42 28.55 -12.36
C LEU A 189 6.67 27.59 -11.44
N GLN A 190 5.38 27.84 -11.19
CA GLN A 190 4.53 26.95 -10.40
C GLN A 190 4.43 25.57 -11.06
N ARG A 191 4.21 25.50 -12.38
CA ARG A 191 4.13 24.23 -13.11
C ARG A 191 5.42 23.41 -12.98
N ASN A 192 6.57 24.06 -13.14
CA ASN A 192 7.87 23.39 -13.02
C ASN A 192 8.12 22.88 -11.59
N ALA A 193 7.77 23.66 -10.57
CA ALA A 193 7.85 23.22 -9.18
C ALA A 193 6.94 22.01 -8.89
N MET A 194 5.73 21.99 -9.46
CA MET A 194 4.80 20.86 -9.32
C MET A 194 5.27 19.62 -10.05
N ALA A 195 5.88 19.76 -11.23
CA ALA A 195 6.48 18.64 -11.96
C ALA A 195 7.65 17.98 -11.18
N ALA A 196 8.44 18.77 -10.45
CA ALA A 196 9.47 18.23 -9.56
C ALA A 196 8.84 17.38 -8.43
N LYS A 197 7.79 17.88 -7.78
CA LYS A 197 7.05 17.14 -6.75
C LYS A 197 6.39 15.86 -7.28
N GLN A 198 5.86 15.92 -8.51
CA GLN A 198 5.29 14.76 -9.20
C GLN A 198 6.33 13.65 -9.35
N SER A 199 7.54 13.99 -9.80
CA SER A 199 8.64 13.04 -9.98
C SER A 199 9.10 12.43 -8.65
N GLU A 200 9.27 13.24 -7.61
CA GLU A 200 9.63 12.78 -6.26
C GLU A 200 8.59 11.79 -5.72
N LYS A 201 7.30 12.10 -5.90
CA LYS A 201 6.21 11.26 -5.42
C LYS A 201 6.08 9.95 -6.19
N ALA A 202 6.28 9.98 -7.52
CA ALA A 202 6.31 8.77 -8.34
C ALA A 202 7.46 7.83 -7.93
N LYS A 203 8.62 8.39 -7.57
CA LYS A 203 9.73 7.62 -7.01
C LYS A 203 9.35 6.97 -5.67
N LEU A 204 8.78 7.74 -4.74
CA LEU A 204 8.37 7.21 -3.43
C LEU A 204 7.34 6.08 -3.54
N ILE A 205 6.38 6.18 -4.47
CA ILE A 205 5.43 5.09 -4.75
C ILE A 205 6.16 3.82 -5.21
N THR A 206 7.15 3.97 -6.11
CA THR A 206 7.93 2.85 -6.62
C THR A 206 8.74 2.17 -5.50
N ASP A 207 9.43 2.97 -4.69
CA ASP A 207 10.21 2.49 -3.56
C ASP A 207 9.32 1.76 -2.53
N THR A 208 8.15 2.34 -2.21
CA THR A 208 7.17 1.74 -1.28
C THR A 208 6.64 0.40 -1.81
N LYS A 209 6.32 0.30 -3.10
CA LYS A 209 5.87 -0.97 -3.72
C LYS A 209 6.96 -2.03 -3.75
N ASN A 210 8.22 -1.63 -3.94
CA ASN A 210 9.35 -2.55 -3.86
C ASN A 210 9.50 -3.10 -2.45
N ASP A 211 9.41 -2.25 -1.42
CA ASP A 211 9.46 -2.69 -0.02
C ASP A 211 8.28 -3.60 0.33
N GLN A 212 7.06 -3.28 -0.11
CA GLN A 212 5.89 -4.15 0.03
C GLN A 212 6.16 -5.55 -0.54
N ASN A 213 6.69 -5.63 -1.75
CA ASN A 213 7.01 -6.91 -2.41
C ASN A 213 8.10 -7.67 -1.65
N ASN A 214 9.11 -6.97 -1.12
CA ASN A 214 10.16 -7.58 -0.30
C ASN A 214 9.60 -8.20 0.98
N TYR A 215 8.71 -7.51 1.69
CA TYR A 215 8.05 -8.04 2.88
C TYR A 215 7.14 -9.23 2.56
N ALA A 216 6.37 -9.16 1.48
CA ALA A 216 5.55 -10.28 1.01
C ALA A 216 6.41 -11.53 0.69
N ALA A 217 7.57 -11.34 0.07
CA ALA A 217 8.51 -12.42 -0.21
C ALA A 217 9.11 -13.03 1.08
N LEU A 218 9.41 -12.21 2.09
CA LEU A 218 9.85 -12.68 3.41
C LEU A 218 8.76 -13.51 4.10
N ALA A 219 7.51 -13.06 4.08
CA ALA A 219 6.38 -13.81 4.62
C ALA A 219 6.21 -15.17 3.92
N GLN A 220 6.29 -15.20 2.58
CA GLN A 220 6.22 -16.44 1.81
C GLN A 220 7.35 -17.40 2.16
N LYS A 221 8.58 -16.89 2.34
CA LYS A 221 9.73 -17.69 2.76
C LYS A 221 9.49 -18.33 4.13
N ARG A 222 8.99 -17.57 5.10
CA ARG A 222 8.67 -18.10 6.44
C ARG A 222 7.58 -19.17 6.40
N ASN A 223 6.52 -18.95 5.63
CA ASN A 223 5.47 -19.96 5.42
C ASN A 223 6.02 -21.25 4.80
N SER A 224 6.96 -21.15 3.85
CA SER A 224 7.63 -22.34 3.28
C SER A 224 8.51 -23.06 4.31
N GLU A 225 9.21 -22.34 5.18
CA GLU A 225 9.97 -22.93 6.29
C GLU A 225 9.04 -23.66 7.27
N VAL A 226 7.90 -23.06 7.63
CA VAL A 226 6.87 -23.70 8.48
C VAL A 226 6.38 -25.01 7.85
N ALA A 227 6.10 -25.02 6.54
CA ALA A 227 5.66 -26.23 5.84
C ALA A 227 6.73 -27.35 5.90
N LYS A 228 8.01 -27.00 5.69
CA LYS A 228 9.12 -27.95 5.81
C LYS A 228 9.27 -28.51 7.22
N LEU A 229 9.13 -27.67 8.24
CA LEU A 229 9.20 -28.12 9.65
C LEU A 229 8.10 -29.13 9.97
N ARG A 230 6.87 -28.89 9.51
CA ARG A 230 5.76 -29.84 9.66
C ARG A 230 6.04 -31.17 8.96
N GLU A 231 6.61 -31.12 7.76
CA GLU A 231 7.00 -32.32 7.01
C GLU A 231 8.12 -33.12 7.70
N GLU A 232 9.18 -32.43 8.17
CA GLU A 232 10.27 -33.04 8.94
C GLU A 232 9.74 -33.75 10.18
N GLN A 233 8.81 -33.11 10.90
CA GLN A 233 8.20 -33.68 12.09
C GLN A 233 7.31 -34.88 11.75
N ALA A 234 6.49 -34.80 10.71
CA ALA A 234 5.71 -35.94 10.23
C ALA A 234 6.61 -37.10 9.79
N ALA A 235 7.77 -36.82 9.18
CA ALA A 235 8.75 -37.83 8.82
C ALA A 235 9.42 -38.46 10.05
N ALA A 236 9.75 -37.67 11.07
CA ALA A 236 10.26 -38.17 12.35
C ALA A 236 9.24 -39.09 13.04
N ASN A 237 7.96 -38.69 13.06
CA ASN A 237 6.86 -39.51 13.56
C ASN A 237 6.78 -40.85 12.80
N ARG A 238 6.83 -40.83 11.46
CA ARG A 238 6.83 -42.04 10.63
C ARG A 238 8.02 -42.96 10.91
N ARG A 239 9.24 -42.41 11.06
CA ARG A 239 10.46 -43.21 11.34
C ARG A 239 10.38 -43.91 12.70
N ALA A 240 9.78 -43.27 13.68
CA ALA A 240 9.67 -43.83 15.03
C ALA A 240 8.68 -45.00 15.16
N LEU A 241 7.90 -45.31 14.12
CA LEU A 241 7.01 -46.47 14.08
C LEU A 241 7.75 -47.82 13.97
N GLY A 242 9.06 -47.82 13.69
CA GLY A 242 9.92 -49.01 13.64
C GLY A 242 9.82 -49.79 12.32
N GLY A 243 10.74 -49.52 11.39
CA GLY A 243 11.15 -50.44 10.31
C GLY A 243 10.14 -50.77 9.20
N SER A 244 10.34 -50.13 8.04
CA SER A 244 10.05 -50.51 6.63
C SER A 244 8.72 -51.15 6.16
N ASN A 245 7.81 -51.66 7.00
CA ASN A 245 6.60 -52.38 6.53
C ASN A 245 5.25 -51.85 7.06
N VAL A 246 5.21 -50.70 7.72
CA VAL A 246 3.94 -50.09 8.16
C VAL A 246 3.44 -49.12 7.09
N SER A 247 2.38 -49.51 6.38
CA SER A 247 1.65 -48.61 5.47
C SER A 247 0.73 -47.71 6.28
N ILE A 248 1.18 -46.47 6.56
CA ILE A 248 0.34 -45.43 7.14
C ILE A 248 -0.52 -44.84 6.01
N PRO A 249 -1.85 -44.99 6.04
CA PRO A 249 -2.70 -44.40 5.02
C PRO A 249 -2.68 -42.87 5.09
N GLY A 250 -3.07 -42.24 3.98
CA GLY A 250 -3.40 -40.82 3.96
C GLY A 250 -4.48 -40.50 5.00
N GLY A 251 -4.41 -39.31 5.60
CA GLY A 251 -5.39 -38.89 6.60
C GLY A 251 -6.78 -38.74 5.98
N VAL A 252 -7.82 -39.10 6.73
CA VAL A 252 -9.22 -38.95 6.35
C VAL A 252 -9.82 -37.78 7.14
N PRO A 253 -10.37 -36.74 6.49
CA PRO A 253 -11.12 -35.69 7.18
C PRO A 253 -12.37 -36.28 7.86
N GLY A 254 -12.63 -35.93 9.13
CA GLY A 254 -13.86 -36.34 9.81
C GLY A 254 -13.99 -37.84 10.16
N GLY A 255 -12.92 -38.62 10.09
CA GLY A 255 -12.95 -40.07 10.30
C GLY A 255 -13.07 -40.52 11.77
N GLY A 256 -13.27 -41.83 11.98
CA GLY A 256 -13.22 -42.45 13.32
C GLY A 256 -14.44 -42.22 14.22
N GLY A 257 -15.46 -41.50 13.73
CA GLY A 257 -16.66 -41.13 14.49
C GLY A 257 -16.47 -39.90 15.39
N TYR A 258 -15.30 -39.26 15.34
CA TYR A 258 -14.98 -38.06 16.12
C TYR A 258 -16.04 -36.96 15.86
N PRO A 259 -16.54 -36.23 16.88
CA PRO A 259 -17.68 -35.34 16.72
C PRO A 259 -17.44 -34.31 15.62
N GLY A 260 -18.41 -34.15 14.71
CA GLY A 260 -18.25 -33.27 13.54
C GLY A 260 -17.89 -31.83 13.89
N ALA A 261 -18.41 -31.31 15.01
CA ALA A 261 -18.06 -29.99 15.52
C ALA A 261 -16.56 -29.81 15.80
N TRP A 262 -15.86 -30.89 16.16
CA TRP A 262 -14.41 -30.87 16.41
C TRP A 262 -13.64 -31.33 15.18
N ALA A 263 -14.11 -32.36 14.48
CA ALA A 263 -13.41 -32.94 13.35
C ALA A 263 -13.37 -32.01 12.11
N SER A 264 -14.33 -31.10 11.97
CA SER A 264 -14.41 -30.11 10.88
C SER A 264 -13.88 -28.73 11.26
N ALA A 265 -13.53 -28.50 12.52
CA ALA A 265 -12.97 -27.23 12.96
C ALA A 265 -11.54 -27.02 12.42
N PRO A 266 -11.01 -25.78 12.38
CA PRO A 266 -9.58 -25.57 12.26
C PRO A 266 -8.82 -26.35 13.35
N LEU A 267 -7.59 -26.80 13.05
CA LEU A 267 -6.74 -27.45 14.04
C LEU A 267 -6.57 -26.53 15.26
N ASP A 268 -6.67 -27.10 16.47
CA ASP A 268 -6.56 -26.39 17.76
C ASP A 268 -7.61 -25.31 18.03
N ALA A 269 -8.71 -25.26 17.26
CA ALA A 269 -9.73 -24.23 17.42
C ALA A 269 -10.49 -24.28 18.75
N TYR A 270 -10.62 -25.46 19.35
CA TYR A 270 -11.38 -25.66 20.58
C TYR A 270 -10.60 -26.52 21.59
N VAL A 271 -10.96 -26.36 22.86
CA VAL A 271 -10.53 -27.24 23.95
C VAL A 271 -11.70 -28.16 24.31
N ASP A 272 -11.45 -29.47 24.30
CA ASP A 272 -12.45 -30.49 24.59
C ASP A 272 -12.71 -30.62 26.12
N PRO A 273 -13.71 -31.43 26.55
CA PRO A 273 -14.04 -31.61 27.96
C PRO A 273 -12.92 -32.20 28.85
N TRP A 274 -11.84 -32.73 28.26
CA TRP A 274 -10.68 -33.26 28.99
C TRP A 274 -9.51 -32.26 29.05
N GLY A 275 -9.70 -31.05 28.50
CA GLY A 275 -8.70 -30.00 28.50
C GLY A 275 -7.65 -30.17 27.40
N LEU A 276 -8.02 -30.80 26.28
CA LEU A 276 -7.13 -31.10 25.15
C LEU A 276 -7.60 -30.36 23.89
N TYR A 277 -6.66 -29.88 23.06
CA TYR A 277 -7.00 -29.21 21.82
C TYR A 277 -7.61 -30.17 20.79
N THR A 278 -8.68 -29.75 20.13
CA THR A 278 -9.41 -30.59 19.17
C THR A 278 -8.60 -30.87 17.90
N ARG A 279 -8.87 -32.03 17.27
CA ARG A 279 -8.15 -32.58 16.11
C ARG A 279 -6.72 -33.04 16.38
N GLU A 280 -6.25 -32.95 17.62
CA GLU A 280 -5.02 -33.58 18.09
C GLU A 280 -5.20 -35.08 18.41
N CYS A 281 -4.09 -35.82 18.39
CA CYS A 281 -4.07 -37.24 18.76
C CYS A 281 -4.66 -37.48 20.15
N VAL A 282 -4.30 -36.64 21.12
CA VAL A 282 -4.71 -36.72 22.51
C VAL A 282 -6.22 -36.50 22.66
N SER A 283 -6.79 -35.50 21.97
CA SER A 283 -8.23 -35.23 22.04
C SER A 283 -9.05 -36.36 21.42
N TYR A 284 -8.63 -36.87 20.26
CA TYR A 284 -9.31 -38.00 19.62
C TYR A 284 -9.32 -39.25 20.50
N VAL A 285 -8.17 -39.62 21.08
CA VAL A 285 -8.08 -40.84 21.91
C VAL A 285 -8.89 -40.68 23.21
N ALA A 286 -8.88 -39.49 23.82
CA ALA A 286 -9.69 -39.20 25.00
C ALA A 286 -11.19 -39.35 24.70
N TRP A 287 -11.63 -38.74 23.60
CA TRP A 287 -13.00 -38.88 23.12
C TRP A 287 -13.37 -40.33 22.81
N LYS A 288 -12.51 -41.07 22.09
CA LYS A 288 -12.78 -42.44 21.67
C LYS A 288 -12.96 -43.36 22.88
N ILE A 289 -12.10 -43.25 23.88
CA ILE A 289 -12.24 -44.01 25.14
C ILE A 289 -13.55 -43.64 25.83
N HIS A 290 -13.84 -42.35 25.98
CA HIS A 290 -15.08 -41.91 26.62
C HIS A 290 -16.33 -42.37 25.87
N SER A 291 -16.30 -42.42 24.53
CA SER A 291 -17.41 -42.91 23.70
C SER A 291 -17.78 -44.37 23.97
N THR A 292 -16.86 -45.14 24.57
CA THR A 292 -17.12 -46.53 25.00
C THR A 292 -17.72 -46.63 26.41
N GLY A 293 -18.01 -45.50 27.05
CA GLY A 293 -18.54 -45.41 28.42
C GLY A 293 -17.47 -45.48 29.51
N ARG A 294 -16.18 -45.41 29.15
CA ARG A 294 -15.06 -45.45 30.10
C ARG A 294 -14.69 -44.05 30.58
N TYR A 295 -14.24 -43.97 31.83
CA TYR A 295 -13.84 -42.71 32.44
C TYR A 295 -12.52 -42.22 31.84
N VAL A 296 -12.47 -40.93 31.49
CA VAL A 296 -11.24 -40.25 31.09
C VAL A 296 -11.11 -39.00 31.97
N PRO A 297 -9.99 -38.82 32.70
CA PRO A 297 -9.80 -37.69 33.57
C PRO A 297 -9.52 -36.41 32.77
N HIS A 298 -9.69 -35.27 33.41
CA HIS A 298 -9.24 -34.01 32.88
C HIS A 298 -7.71 -33.88 33.04
N PHE A 299 -7.00 -33.50 31.98
CA PHE A 299 -5.54 -33.51 31.94
C PHE A 299 -4.88 -32.24 32.51
N GLY A 300 -5.63 -31.13 32.63
CA GLY A 300 -5.24 -29.97 33.44
C GLY A 300 -3.90 -29.33 33.03
N GLY A 301 -3.60 -29.31 31.73
CA GLY A 301 -2.33 -28.78 31.18
C GLY A 301 -1.19 -29.81 31.08
N ALA A 302 -1.35 -31.02 31.62
CA ALA A 302 -0.43 -32.15 31.46
C ALA A 302 -0.95 -33.17 30.43
N GLY A 303 -1.37 -32.66 29.27
CA GLY A 303 -2.12 -33.39 28.24
C GLY A 303 -1.29 -33.97 27.10
N ASN A 304 0.02 -33.68 27.03
CA ASN A 304 0.87 -34.21 25.96
C ASN A 304 0.87 -35.73 25.98
N ALA A 305 0.89 -36.38 24.82
CA ALA A 305 0.79 -37.84 24.73
C ALA A 305 1.83 -38.58 25.60
N ASN A 306 3.08 -38.10 25.66
CA ASN A 306 4.13 -38.68 26.52
C ASN A 306 3.87 -38.51 28.03
N GLN A 307 2.98 -37.60 28.44
CA GLN A 307 2.57 -37.39 29.83
C GLN A 307 1.40 -38.27 30.23
N TRP A 308 0.65 -38.86 29.28
CA TRP A 308 -0.55 -39.64 29.58
C TRP A 308 -0.37 -40.73 30.63
N PRO A 309 0.70 -41.56 30.62
CA PRO A 309 0.88 -42.57 31.64
C PRO A 309 1.00 -41.97 33.05
N SER A 310 1.73 -40.87 33.20
CA SER A 310 1.92 -40.23 34.51
C SER A 310 0.73 -39.38 34.94
N THR A 311 0.00 -38.76 34.01
CA THR A 311 -1.22 -38.00 34.30
C THR A 311 -2.37 -38.93 34.68
N ALA A 312 -2.60 -40.02 33.94
CA ALA A 312 -3.66 -40.98 34.23
C ALA A 312 -3.44 -41.74 35.55
N ALA A 313 -2.17 -42.04 35.89
CA ALA A 313 -1.83 -42.68 37.17
C ALA A 313 -2.29 -41.89 38.40
N ARG A 314 -2.37 -40.56 38.33
CA ARG A 314 -2.89 -39.70 39.42
C ARG A 314 -4.36 -39.97 39.75
N TYR A 315 -5.08 -40.59 38.81
CA TYR A 315 -6.49 -40.97 38.93
C TYR A 315 -6.66 -42.49 39.09
N GLY A 316 -5.60 -43.22 39.43
CA GLY A 316 -5.64 -44.68 39.65
C GLY A 316 -5.65 -45.52 38.38
N ILE A 317 -5.46 -44.91 37.20
CA ILE A 317 -5.43 -45.63 35.93
C ILE A 317 -4.00 -46.14 35.68
N SER A 318 -3.86 -47.47 35.61
CA SER A 318 -2.56 -48.11 35.45
C SER A 318 -2.05 -48.06 34.00
N SER A 319 -0.73 -48.16 33.83
CA SER A 319 -0.07 -48.28 32.53
C SER A 319 0.93 -49.44 32.52
N GLY A 320 1.22 -49.98 31.35
CA GLY A 320 2.17 -51.09 31.18
C GLY A 320 2.65 -51.25 29.74
N SER A 321 3.28 -52.39 29.44
CA SER A 321 3.84 -52.71 28.11
C SER A 321 3.02 -53.72 27.31
N THR A 322 1.98 -54.31 27.93
CA THR A 322 1.13 -55.31 27.25
C THR A 322 0.03 -54.62 26.45
N PRO A 323 -0.10 -54.88 25.13
CA PRO A 323 -1.18 -54.34 24.32
C PRO A 323 -2.54 -54.89 24.77
N LYS A 324 -3.55 -54.03 24.84
CA LYS A 324 -4.95 -54.41 25.11
C LYS A 324 -5.88 -53.59 24.21
N ALA A 325 -6.91 -54.24 23.67
CA ALA A 325 -7.96 -53.53 22.95
C ALA A 325 -8.62 -52.51 23.88
N GLY A 326 -8.84 -51.31 23.36
CA GLY A 326 -9.33 -50.16 24.13
C GLY A 326 -8.28 -49.43 24.97
N ALA A 327 -7.02 -49.86 25.00
CA ALA A 327 -5.97 -49.10 25.67
C ALA A 327 -5.58 -47.85 24.85
N ALA A 328 -5.04 -46.83 25.52
CA ALA A 328 -4.31 -45.77 24.85
C ALA A 328 -2.86 -46.19 24.65
N ALA A 329 -2.43 -46.34 23.41
CA ALA A 329 -1.07 -46.66 23.01
C ALA A 329 -0.24 -45.39 22.86
N VAL A 330 0.67 -45.15 23.80
CA VAL A 330 1.54 -43.98 23.86
C VAL A 330 2.89 -44.30 23.24
N MET A 331 3.28 -43.48 22.28
CA MET A 331 4.57 -43.46 21.62
C MET A 331 5.36 -42.25 22.11
N ASN A 332 6.47 -42.49 22.82
CA ASN A 332 7.31 -41.43 23.37
C ASN A 332 8.29 -40.90 22.32
N ILE A 333 7.78 -40.06 21.43
CA ILE A 333 8.52 -39.49 20.29
C ILE A 333 8.47 -37.96 20.31
N GLY A 334 9.55 -37.31 19.89
CA GLY A 334 9.65 -35.85 19.92
C GLY A 334 9.38 -35.27 21.31
N TYR A 335 8.99 -33.99 21.34
CA TYR A 335 8.70 -33.27 22.59
C TYR A 335 7.34 -33.65 23.22
N TYR A 336 6.33 -33.94 22.40
CA TYR A 336 4.94 -34.15 22.84
C TYR A 336 4.54 -35.63 22.98
N GLY A 337 5.23 -36.55 22.31
CA GLY A 337 4.75 -37.91 22.09
C GLY A 337 3.64 -37.98 21.03
N HIS A 338 3.15 -39.20 20.79
CA HIS A 338 1.94 -39.45 20.02
C HIS A 338 1.11 -40.52 20.73
N VAL A 339 -0.22 -40.38 20.74
CA VAL A 339 -1.11 -41.36 21.36
C VAL A 339 -2.12 -41.88 20.34
N MET A 340 -2.36 -43.18 20.37
CA MET A 340 -3.27 -43.89 19.48
C MET A 340 -4.27 -44.69 20.32
N TYR A 341 -5.48 -44.90 19.82
CA TYR A 341 -6.43 -45.82 20.41
C TYR A 341 -6.21 -47.23 19.85
N VAL A 342 -6.08 -48.24 20.71
CA VAL A 342 -5.94 -49.64 20.28
C VAL A 342 -7.32 -50.20 19.91
N GLU A 343 -7.57 -50.38 18.63
CA GLU A 343 -8.82 -50.96 18.12
C GLU A 343 -8.82 -52.48 18.31
N SER A 344 -7.70 -53.16 18.01
CA SER A 344 -7.53 -54.60 18.24
C SER A 344 -6.07 -54.99 18.48
N VAL A 345 -5.88 -56.15 19.13
CA VAL A 345 -4.57 -56.80 19.30
C VAL A 345 -4.54 -58.06 18.44
N ASN A 346 -3.53 -58.18 17.59
CA ASN A 346 -3.42 -59.26 16.62
C ASN A 346 -2.46 -60.34 17.14
N GLY A 347 -2.67 -61.59 16.72
CA GLY A 347 -1.88 -62.74 17.20
C GLY A 347 -0.43 -62.78 16.71
N ASP A 348 -0.06 -61.91 15.77
CA ASP A 348 1.26 -61.82 15.14
C ASP A 348 2.19 -60.77 15.80
N GLY A 349 1.78 -60.20 16.94
CA GLY A 349 2.53 -59.15 17.64
C GLY A 349 2.27 -57.74 17.11
N THR A 350 1.26 -57.56 16.25
CA THR A 350 0.80 -56.25 15.80
C THR A 350 -0.47 -55.80 16.54
N ILE A 351 -0.78 -54.51 16.43
CA ILE A 351 -2.03 -53.90 16.89
C ILE A 351 -2.64 -53.10 15.74
N THR A 352 -3.97 -53.10 15.64
CA THR A 352 -4.70 -52.15 14.82
C THR A 352 -5.06 -50.96 15.68
N VAL A 353 -4.74 -49.76 15.19
CA VAL A 353 -4.91 -48.51 15.91
C VAL A 353 -5.67 -47.49 15.10
N SER A 354 -6.32 -46.56 15.81
CA SER A 354 -6.84 -45.34 15.23
C SER A 354 -6.30 -44.10 15.94
N ASP A 355 -6.04 -43.04 15.18
CA ASP A 355 -5.52 -41.78 15.71
C ASP A 355 -5.93 -40.56 14.90
N TYR A 356 -5.51 -39.39 15.38
CA TYR A 356 -5.57 -38.12 14.69
C TYR A 356 -4.19 -37.46 14.68
N ASN A 357 -3.97 -36.55 13.73
CA ASN A 357 -2.80 -35.66 13.67
C ASN A 357 -1.42 -36.32 13.66
N PHE A 358 -1.32 -37.60 13.34
CA PHE A 358 -0.01 -38.27 13.31
C PHE A 358 1.00 -37.61 12.36
N ALA A 359 0.51 -37.06 11.24
CA ALA A 359 1.32 -36.35 10.25
C ALA A 359 1.19 -34.83 10.34
N TRP A 360 0.77 -34.27 11.47
CA TRP A 360 0.67 -32.80 11.66
C TRP A 360 -0.34 -32.11 10.74
N ASP A 361 -1.37 -32.84 10.33
CA ASP A 361 -2.44 -32.42 9.41
C ASP A 361 -3.83 -32.38 10.04
N GLY A 362 -3.96 -32.78 11.31
CA GLY A 362 -5.21 -32.85 12.05
C GLY A 362 -6.21 -33.86 11.48
N LEU A 363 -5.74 -34.91 10.80
CA LEU A 363 -6.59 -35.89 10.11
C LEU A 363 -6.59 -37.26 10.79
N TYR A 364 -7.72 -37.96 10.65
CA TYR A 364 -7.93 -39.31 11.15
C TYR A 364 -7.09 -40.33 10.39
N ARG A 365 -6.56 -41.33 11.08
CA ARG A 365 -5.97 -42.52 10.46
C ARG A 365 -6.39 -43.78 11.20
N HIS A 366 -6.40 -44.88 10.45
CA HIS A 366 -6.66 -46.22 10.95
C HIS A 366 -5.71 -47.20 10.26
N TYR A 367 -4.88 -47.90 11.03
CA TYR A 367 -3.81 -48.73 10.45
C TYR A 367 -3.28 -49.76 11.44
N THR A 368 -2.52 -50.74 10.92
CA THR A 368 -1.85 -51.77 11.73
C THR A 368 -0.37 -51.44 11.91
N ARG A 369 0.15 -51.64 13.11
CA ARG A 369 1.58 -51.43 13.44
C ARG A 369 2.07 -52.42 14.50
N SER A 370 3.40 -52.50 14.69
CA SER A 370 3.99 -53.31 15.77
C SER A 370 3.50 -52.86 17.15
N ALA A 371 3.20 -53.83 18.03
CA ALA A 371 2.85 -53.55 19.42
C ALA A 371 4.05 -53.13 20.28
N SER A 372 5.27 -53.33 19.79
CA SER A 372 6.51 -53.09 20.53
C SER A 372 6.84 -51.60 20.65
N GLY A 373 7.62 -51.26 21.68
CA GLY A 373 8.14 -49.89 21.88
C GLY A 373 7.10 -48.86 22.32
N LEU A 374 5.94 -49.30 22.82
CA LEU A 374 4.87 -48.45 23.32
C LEU A 374 4.66 -48.60 24.83
N THR A 375 4.07 -47.56 25.42
CA THR A 375 3.43 -47.62 26.74
C THR A 375 1.91 -47.65 26.55
N TYR A 376 1.21 -48.57 27.21
CA TYR A 376 -0.25 -48.70 27.13
C TYR A 376 -0.88 -48.21 28.43
N VAL A 377 -1.86 -47.31 28.34
CA VAL A 377 -2.65 -46.83 29.47
C VAL A 377 -4.02 -47.51 29.47
N TYR A 378 -4.42 -48.08 30.62
CA TYR A 378 -5.56 -48.99 30.76
C TYR A 378 -6.77 -48.33 31.43
N PHE A 379 -7.46 -47.46 30.69
CA PHE A 379 -8.63 -46.69 31.14
C PHE A 379 -9.85 -47.50 31.59
#